data_AF-A0A3B9JI07-F1
#
_entry.id   AF-A0A3B9JI07-F1
#
_cell.length_a   1.000
_cell.length_b   1.000
_cell.length_c   1.000
_cell.angle_alpha   90.00
_cell.angle_beta   90.00
_cell.angle_gamma   90.00
#
_symmetry.space_group_name_H-M   'P 1'
#
loop_
_entity.id
_entity.type
_entity.pdbx_description
1 polymer ?
#
loop_
_entity_poly.entity_id
_entity_poly.type
_entity_poly.pdbx_seq_one_letter_code
_entity_poly.pdbx_strand_id
1 'polypeptide(L)'
;MPSEVYVKLEIEEDHLKRLSDLLERDKTHIEDKERIALFYILSGKDSLYQNIDKIYDFENHTIKPECLNDGEWTSEDRKLIALAFNLYNNYEITPLEVFWGLSKDSFLLALIGIVERVYG
;
A
#
# COMPACT_ATOMS: atom_id res chain seq x y z
N MET A 1 23.44 -13.13 9.00
CA MET A 1 23.41 -14.56 8.61
C MET A 1 22.76 -14.66 7.24
N PRO A 2 23.17 -15.55 6.33
CA PRO A 2 22.62 -15.62 4.97
C PRO A 2 21.09 -15.79 4.94
N SER A 3 20.51 -16.52 5.91
CA SER A 3 19.07 -16.75 6.03
C SER A 3 18.22 -15.47 6.12
N GLU A 4 18.62 -14.50 6.93
CA GLU A 4 17.88 -13.23 7.08
C GLU A 4 17.89 -12.41 5.77
N VAL A 5 18.95 -12.53 4.98
CA VAL A 5 19.05 -11.87 3.68
C VAL A 5 18.10 -12.54 2.69
N TYR A 6 18.07 -13.88 2.64
CA TYR A 6 17.15 -14.61 1.77
C TYR A 6 15.68 -14.33 2.09
N VAL A 7 15.31 -14.30 3.38
CA VAL A 7 13.93 -13.97 3.79
C VAL A 7 13.53 -12.56 3.35
N LYS A 8 14.43 -11.57 3.47
CA LYS A 8 14.14 -10.21 2.99
C LYS A 8 13.99 -10.13 1.47
N LEU A 9 14.81 -10.86 0.73
CA LEU A 9 14.70 -10.94 -0.73
C LEU A 9 13.38 -11.59 -1.15
N GLU A 10 12.98 -12.67 -0.49
CA GLU A 10 11.71 -13.35 -0.74
C GLU A 10 10.50 -12.44 -0.46
N ILE A 11 10.53 -11.68 0.65
CA ILE A 11 9.51 -10.68 0.97
C ILE A 11 9.40 -9.61 -0.13
N GLU A 12 10.54 -9.12 -0.63
CA GLU A 12 10.58 -8.12 -1.70
C GLU A 12 10.04 -8.69 -3.03
N GLU A 13 10.44 -9.91 -3.40
CA GLU A 13 9.95 -10.59 -4.60
C GLU A 13 8.43 -10.80 -4.55
N ASP A 14 7.90 -11.23 -3.39
CA ASP A 14 6.47 -11.38 -3.17
C ASP A 14 5.73 -10.03 -3.24
N HIS A 15 6.30 -8.97 -2.68
CA HIS A 15 5.74 -7.62 -2.76
C HIS A 15 5.65 -7.14 -4.21
N LEU A 16 6.73 -7.27 -4.99
CA LEU A 16 6.77 -6.85 -6.39
C LEU A 16 5.81 -7.67 -7.26
N LYS A 17 5.68 -8.97 -7.00
CA LYS A 17 4.71 -9.82 -7.70
C LYS A 17 3.28 -9.35 -7.44
N ARG A 18 2.93 -9.13 -6.17
CA ARG A 18 1.59 -8.61 -5.79
C ARG A 18 1.33 -7.25 -6.40
N LEU A 19 2.33 -6.36 -6.46
CA LEU A 19 2.20 -5.08 -7.13
C LEU A 19 1.87 -5.25 -8.62
N SER A 20 2.61 -6.11 -9.33
CA SER A 20 2.34 -6.41 -10.74
C SER A 20 0.91 -6.92 -10.94
N ASP A 21 0.48 -7.86 -10.09
CA ASP A 21 -0.88 -8.42 -10.14
C ASP A 21 -1.95 -7.32 -10.00
N LEU A 22 -1.77 -6.36 -9.09
CA LEU A 22 -2.72 -5.25 -8.90
C LEU A 22 -2.73 -4.28 -10.09
N LEU A 23 -1.56 -3.91 -10.60
CA LEU A 23 -1.42 -3.00 -11.75
C LEU A 23 -2.02 -3.59 -13.01
N GLU A 24 -1.79 -4.88 -13.26
CA GLU A 24 -2.37 -5.61 -14.40
C GLU A 24 -3.89 -5.73 -14.27
N ARG A 25 -4.37 -6.04 -13.06
CA ARG A 25 -5.81 -6.15 -12.76
C ARG A 25 -6.56 -4.84 -13.00
N ASP A 26 -6.00 -3.72 -12.55
CA ASP A 26 -6.57 -2.38 -12.76
C ASP A 26 -6.35 -1.85 -14.18
N LYS A 27 -5.37 -2.39 -14.92
CA LYS A 27 -4.85 -1.83 -16.17
C LYS A 27 -4.28 -0.42 -15.96
N THR A 28 -3.56 -0.24 -14.86
CA THR A 28 -2.94 1.04 -14.50
C THR A 28 -1.96 1.47 -15.59
N HIS A 29 -2.07 2.72 -16.02
CA HIS A 29 -1.10 3.30 -16.94
C HIS A 29 0.24 3.53 -16.24
N ILE A 30 1.36 3.31 -16.92
CA ILE A 30 2.71 3.43 -16.33
C ILE A 30 3.06 4.84 -15.82
N GLU A 31 2.35 5.85 -16.33
CA GLU A 31 2.50 7.25 -15.90
C GLU A 31 1.56 7.63 -14.74
N ASP A 32 0.65 6.75 -14.31
CA ASP A 32 -0.27 7.00 -13.20
C ASP A 32 0.44 6.72 -11.86
N LYS A 33 1.29 7.66 -11.46
CA LYS A 33 2.12 7.55 -10.24
C LYS A 33 1.29 7.53 -8.97
N GLU A 34 0.12 8.18 -8.99
CA GLU A 34 -0.91 8.18 -7.95
C GLU A 34 -1.31 6.73 -7.62
N ARG A 35 -1.76 6.00 -8.64
CA ARG A 35 -2.31 4.65 -8.47
C ARG A 35 -1.21 3.60 -8.29
N ILE A 36 -0.04 3.80 -8.92
CA ILE A 36 1.13 2.96 -8.65
C ILE A 36 1.52 3.05 -7.17
N ALA A 37 1.61 4.25 -6.60
CA ALA A 37 1.95 4.43 -5.19
C ALA A 37 0.88 3.85 -4.24
N LEU A 38 -0.41 4.01 -4.57
CA LEU A 38 -1.52 3.35 -3.87
C LEU A 38 -1.28 1.83 -3.81
N PHE A 39 -1.12 1.19 -4.96
CA PHE A 39 -0.96 -0.26 -5.01
C PHE A 39 0.37 -0.73 -4.43
N TYR A 40 1.44 0.05 -4.50
CA TYR A 40 2.71 -0.26 -3.84
C TYR A 40 2.50 -0.44 -2.33
N ILE A 41 1.78 0.47 -1.67
CA ILE A 41 1.49 0.33 -0.23
C ILE A 41 0.58 -0.88 0.02
N LEU A 42 -0.49 -1.04 -0.75
CA LEU A 42 -1.50 -2.09 -0.51
C LEU A 42 -0.99 -3.51 -0.81
N SER A 43 -0.02 -3.66 -1.72
CA SER A 43 0.64 -4.95 -1.99
C SER A 43 1.76 -5.27 -1.00
N GLY A 44 2.19 -4.31 -0.18
CA GLY A 44 3.30 -4.47 0.77
C GLY A 44 2.95 -5.26 2.04
N LYS A 45 1.66 -5.55 2.27
CA LYS A 45 1.22 -6.32 3.43
C LYS A 45 0.15 -7.34 3.02
N ASP A 46 0.34 -8.60 3.42
CA ASP A 46 -0.55 -9.70 3.04
C ASP A 46 -2.02 -9.45 3.42
N SER A 47 -2.27 -8.88 4.62
CA SER A 47 -3.61 -8.55 5.11
C SER A 47 -4.35 -7.58 4.18
N LEU A 48 -3.63 -6.60 3.62
CA LEU A 48 -4.19 -5.61 2.71
C LEU A 48 -4.42 -6.21 1.32
N TYR A 49 -3.43 -6.91 0.78
CA TYR A 49 -3.52 -7.54 -0.54
C TYR A 49 -4.66 -8.57 -0.61
N GLN A 50 -4.79 -9.44 0.39
CA GLN A 50 -5.85 -10.46 0.42
C GLN A 50 -7.25 -9.87 0.51
N ASN A 51 -7.38 -8.63 0.99
CA ASN A 51 -8.64 -7.92 1.14
C ASN A 51 -8.74 -6.70 0.20
N ILE A 52 -7.99 -6.68 -0.90
CA ILE A 52 -7.88 -5.51 -1.78
C ILE A 52 -9.23 -5.03 -2.32
N ASP A 53 -10.17 -5.95 -2.57
CA ASP A 53 -11.52 -5.66 -3.05
C ASP A 53 -12.39 -4.91 -2.02
N LYS A 54 -12.02 -4.91 -0.74
CA LYS A 54 -12.66 -4.08 0.30
C LYS A 54 -12.11 -2.65 0.30
N ILE A 55 -10.90 -2.44 -0.20
CA ILE A 55 -10.15 -1.18 -0.14
C ILE A 55 -10.29 -0.39 -1.45
N TYR A 56 -10.38 -1.10 -2.58
CA TYR A 56 -10.37 -0.52 -3.92
C TYR A 56 -11.40 -1.20 -4.82
N ASP A 57 -12.05 -0.40 -5.66
CA ASP A 57 -12.99 -0.82 -6.69
C ASP A 57 -12.29 -0.83 -8.05
N PHE A 58 -11.97 -2.03 -8.56
CA PHE A 58 -11.34 -2.21 -9.87
C PHE A 58 -12.29 -1.98 -11.05
N GLU A 59 -13.61 -1.99 -10.83
CA GLU A 59 -14.58 -1.72 -11.89
C GLU A 59 -14.74 -0.21 -12.10
N ASN A 60 -14.82 0.54 -10.99
CA ASN A 60 -14.99 1.99 -11.02
C ASN A 60 -13.66 2.78 -10.95
N HIS A 61 -12.54 2.10 -10.71
CA HIS A 61 -11.22 2.67 -10.49
C HIS A 61 -11.16 3.68 -9.33
N THR A 62 -11.87 3.36 -8.24
CA THR A 62 -12.02 4.24 -7.07
C THR A 62 -11.63 3.56 -5.77
N ILE A 63 -11.08 4.33 -4.84
CA ILE A 63 -10.90 3.89 -3.45
C ILE A 63 -12.26 3.74 -2.74
N LYS A 64 -12.28 2.96 -1.66
CA LYS A 64 -13.44 2.74 -0.77
C LYS A 64 -13.14 3.27 0.64
N PRO A 65 -13.22 4.61 0.87
CA PRO A 65 -12.86 5.22 2.16
C PRO A 65 -13.63 4.65 3.35
N GLU A 66 -14.85 4.17 3.12
CA GLU A 66 -15.69 3.52 4.12
C GLU A 66 -15.02 2.32 4.79
N CYS A 67 -14.09 1.64 4.10
CA CYS A 67 -13.37 0.48 4.64
C CYS A 67 -12.59 0.85 5.90
N LEU A 68 -12.14 2.11 6.06
CA LEU A 68 -11.41 2.55 7.25
C LEU A 68 -12.24 2.48 8.54
N ASN A 69 -13.57 2.35 8.43
CA ASN A 69 -14.45 2.17 9.59
C ASN A 69 -14.63 0.69 9.99
N ASP A 70 -14.24 -0.25 9.14
CA ASP A 70 -14.44 -1.69 9.37
C ASP A 70 -13.56 -2.21 10.51
N GLY A 71 -14.15 -3.02 11.39
CA GLY A 71 -13.48 -3.58 12.57
C GLY A 71 -12.39 -4.62 12.28
N GLU A 72 -12.15 -4.95 11.01
CA GLU A 72 -11.22 -6.00 10.59
C GLU A 72 -9.76 -5.53 10.52
N TRP A 73 -9.53 -4.22 10.43
CA TRP A 73 -8.20 -3.64 10.26
C TRP A 73 -7.49 -3.40 11.59
N THR A 74 -6.20 -3.75 11.65
CA THR A 74 -5.35 -3.29 12.75
C THR A 74 -5.14 -1.77 12.69
N SER A 75 -4.65 -1.19 13.78
CA SER A 75 -4.27 0.23 13.80
C SER A 75 -3.20 0.56 12.74
N GLU A 76 -2.29 -0.38 12.47
CA GLU A 76 -1.25 -0.23 11.45
C GLU A 76 -1.83 -0.32 10.03
N ASP A 77 -2.71 -1.29 9.76
CA ASP A 77 -3.40 -1.42 8.47
C ASP A 77 -4.15 -0.13 8.12
N ARG A 78 -4.91 0.43 9.06
CA ARG A 78 -5.67 1.68 8.82
C ARG A 78 -4.76 2.85 8.45
N LYS A 79 -3.57 2.95 9.04
CA LYS A 79 -2.59 4.00 8.73
C LYS A 79 -2.00 3.84 7.34
N LEU A 80 -1.67 2.61 6.96
CA LEU A 80 -1.17 2.29 5.61
C LEU A 80 -2.25 2.54 4.55
N ILE A 81 -3.49 2.12 4.79
CA ILE A 81 -4.62 2.39 3.89
C ILE A 81 -4.84 3.90 3.73
N ALA A 82 -4.86 4.66 4.84
CA ALA A 82 -5.04 6.10 4.82
C ALA A 82 -3.90 6.81 4.07
N LEU A 83 -2.64 6.37 4.26
CA LEU A 83 -1.51 6.86 3.46
C LEU A 83 -1.69 6.52 1.98
N ALA A 84 -2.07 5.29 1.64
CA ALA A 84 -2.28 4.88 0.25
C ALA A 84 -3.36 5.75 -0.43
N PHE A 85 -4.46 6.05 0.27
CA PHE A 85 -5.49 6.98 -0.20
C PHE A 85 -4.97 8.40 -0.37
N ASN A 86 -4.08 8.86 0.51
CA ASN A 86 -3.44 10.17 0.39
C ASN A 86 -2.55 10.25 -0.85
N LEU A 87 -1.72 9.23 -1.10
CA LEU A 87 -0.86 9.17 -2.27
C LEU A 87 -1.67 9.15 -3.58
N TYR A 88 -2.83 8.49 -3.58
CA TYR A 88 -3.73 8.45 -4.73
C TYR A 88 -4.44 9.78 -4.99
N ASN A 89 -5.14 10.34 -4.00
CA ASN A 89 -6.10 11.44 -4.19
C ASN A 89 -6.04 12.53 -3.11
N ASN A 90 -4.89 12.72 -2.45
CA ASN A 90 -4.67 13.73 -1.40
C ASN A 90 -5.66 13.61 -0.22
N TYR A 91 -6.12 12.40 0.10
CA TYR A 91 -6.90 12.10 1.30
C TYR A 91 -6.27 12.69 2.56
N GLU A 92 -7.03 13.41 3.38
CA GLU A 92 -6.46 14.19 4.49
C GLU A 92 -5.87 13.29 5.57
N ILE A 93 -4.55 13.45 5.79
CA ILE A 93 -3.77 12.78 6.83
C ILE A 93 -2.65 13.70 7.29
N THR A 94 -2.19 13.52 8.52
CA THR A 94 -0.96 14.14 9.03
C THR A 94 0.19 13.11 9.07
N PRO A 95 1.45 13.54 8.93
CA PRO A 95 2.59 12.65 9.11
C PRO A 95 2.59 11.94 10.48
N LEU A 96 2.12 12.61 11.53
CA LEU A 96 2.06 12.00 12.86
C LEU A 96 1.06 10.84 12.91
N GLU A 97 -0.12 10.99 12.31
CA GLU A 97 -1.13 9.93 12.26
C GLU A 97 -0.63 8.69 11.51
N VAL A 98 0.09 8.90 10.40
CA VAL A 98 0.64 7.80 9.60
C VAL A 98 1.81 7.11 10.31
N PHE A 99 2.82 7.85 10.74
CA PHE A 99 4.09 7.25 11.14
C PHE A 99 4.16 6.82 12.61
N TRP A 100 3.34 7.39 13.49
CA TRP A 100 3.41 7.06 14.90
C TRP A 100 2.96 5.62 15.15
N GLY A 101 3.83 4.80 15.76
CA GLY A 101 3.52 3.43 16.16
C GLY A 101 3.48 2.41 15.02
N LEU A 102 3.99 2.74 13.82
CA LEU A 102 4.27 1.72 12.80
C LEU A 102 5.41 0.82 13.27
N SER A 103 5.35 -0.45 12.88
CA SER A 103 6.53 -1.32 12.92
C SER A 103 7.61 -0.80 11.97
N LYS A 104 8.84 -1.26 12.15
CA LYS A 104 9.96 -0.85 11.29
C LYS A 104 9.70 -1.15 9.82
N ASP A 105 9.12 -2.31 9.52
CA ASP A 105 8.89 -2.74 8.13
C ASP A 105 7.77 -1.90 7.49
N SER A 106 6.66 -1.67 8.19
CA SER A 106 5.59 -0.79 7.70
C SER A 106 6.03 0.68 7.57
N PHE A 107 6.93 1.15 8.44
CA PHE A 107 7.51 2.48 8.32
C PHE A 107 8.35 2.60 7.03
N LEU A 108 9.17 1.59 6.72
CA LEU A 108 9.96 1.57 5.49
C LEU A 108 9.06 1.47 4.25
N LEU A 109 8.03 0.61 4.29
CA LEU A 109 7.02 0.51 3.24
C LEU A 109 6.35 1.87 2.96
N ALA A 110 5.92 2.56 4.02
CA ALA A 110 5.32 3.89 3.93
C ALA A 110 6.29 4.92 3.29
N LEU A 111 7.56 4.90 3.71
CA LEU A 111 8.57 5.81 3.17
C LEU A 111 8.84 5.54 1.68
N ILE A 112 8.98 4.26 1.29
CA ILE A 112 9.24 3.91 -0.11
C ILE A 112 8.02 4.23 -0.98
N GLY A 113 6.79 3.97 -0.52
CA GLY A 113 5.60 4.36 -1.29
C GLY A 113 5.50 5.88 -1.53
N ILE A 114 5.94 6.70 -0.58
CA ILE A 114 6.08 8.16 -0.79
C ILE A 114 7.16 8.46 -1.84
N VAL A 115 8.30 7.76 -1.82
CA VAL A 115 9.36 7.92 -2.81
C VAL A 115 8.86 7.55 -4.21
N GLU A 116 8.15 6.42 -4.36
CA GLU A 116 7.54 5.99 -5.63
C GLU A 116 6.57 7.06 -6.17
N ARG A 117 5.75 7.65 -5.30
CA ARG A 117 4.82 8.71 -5.69
C ARG A 117 5.52 9.96 -6.24
N VAL A 118 6.67 10.33 -5.65
CA VAL A 118 7.34 11.60 -5.92
C VAL A 118 8.40 11.49 -7.02
N TYR A 119 9.06 10.34 -7.13
CA TYR A 119 10.24 10.14 -7.97
C TYR A 119 10.17 8.95 -8.94
N GLY A 120 9.13 8.12 -8.84
CA GLY A 120 8.95 6.91 -9.65
C GLY A 120 8.46 7.17 -11.07
#